data_AF-A0A316RR93-F1
#
_entry.id   AF-A0A316RR93-F1
#
_cell.length_a   1.000
_cell.length_b   1.000
_cell.length_c   1.000
_cell.angle_alpha   90.00
_cell.angle_beta   90.00
_cell.angle_gamma   90.00
#
_symmetry.space_group_name_H-M   'P 1'
#
loop_
_entity.id
_entity.type
_entity.pdbx_description
1 polymer ?
#
loop_
_entity_poly.entity_id
_entity_poly.type
_entity_poly.pdbx_seq_one_letter_code
_entity_poly.pdbx_strand_id
1 'polypeptide(L)'
;EFTDVTPKTRGPLIDNDQLDLICATYTITDDRKKSWDFTDPYRTDHVGILIKKGSMSSMADLDGKHIGVSQGSTTKGAITKMLADNGFSVTPQFDEYPDYPSINSALDAGQIDAFAMDRSTLKTYTTDDKELLQPEIEFGAQDYGIATKKGCDLSEVTEAVVKDVTSNGWIDEEIKTWGLL
;
A
#
# COMPACT_ATOMS: atom_id res chain seq x y z
N GLU A 1 -6.06 -19.98 10.24
CA GLU A 1 -4.59 -19.94 10.26
C GLU A 1 -4.16 -18.63 9.60
N PHE A 2 -3.00 -18.06 9.96
CA PHE A 2 -2.46 -16.89 9.24
C PHE A 2 -1.40 -17.36 8.25
N THR A 3 -1.44 -16.83 7.04
CA THR A 3 -0.53 -17.20 5.96
C THR A 3 0.05 -15.94 5.32
N ASP A 4 1.36 -15.93 5.13
CA ASP A 4 2.04 -14.81 4.49
C ASP A 4 1.71 -14.73 3.01
N VAL A 5 1.46 -13.52 2.52
CA VAL A 5 1.16 -13.23 1.12
C VAL A 5 1.86 -11.96 0.66
N THR A 6 1.99 -11.81 -0.65
CA THR A 6 2.44 -10.55 -1.27
C THR A 6 1.28 -9.91 -2.02
N PRO A 7 1.39 -8.62 -2.41
CA PRO A 7 0.38 -7.98 -3.25
C PRO A 7 0.06 -8.75 -4.54
N LYS A 8 1.06 -9.44 -5.10
CA LYS A 8 0.91 -10.27 -6.30
C LYS A 8 0.19 -11.58 -6.04
N THR A 9 0.45 -12.25 -4.91
CA THR A 9 -0.02 -13.63 -4.68
C THR A 9 -1.39 -13.69 -3.99
N ARG A 10 -1.75 -12.69 -3.20
CA ARG A 10 -2.97 -12.71 -2.38
C ARG A 10 -4.27 -12.96 -3.16
N GLY A 11 -4.42 -12.39 -4.35
CA GLY A 11 -5.60 -12.61 -5.21
C GLY A 11 -5.73 -14.06 -5.69
N PRO A 12 -4.71 -14.60 -6.41
CA PRO A 12 -4.71 -15.99 -6.84
C PRO A 12 -4.87 -17.02 -5.70
N LEU A 13 -4.46 -16.69 -4.48
CA LEU A 13 -4.65 -17.57 -3.32
C LEU A 13 -6.11 -17.63 -2.84
N ILE A 14 -6.85 -16.52 -2.93
CA ILE A 14 -8.32 -16.53 -2.76
C ILE A 14 -8.96 -17.36 -3.88
N ASP A 15 -8.54 -17.13 -5.13
CA ASP A 15 -9.18 -17.76 -6.31
C ASP A 15 -9.07 -19.30 -6.28
N ASN A 16 -7.95 -19.81 -5.74
CA ASN A 16 -7.66 -21.23 -5.63
C ASN A 16 -8.05 -21.85 -4.28
N ASP A 17 -8.89 -21.18 -3.49
CA ASP A 17 -9.39 -21.67 -2.20
C ASP A 17 -8.28 -22.02 -1.19
N GLN A 18 -7.12 -21.35 -1.30
CA GLN A 18 -6.02 -21.48 -0.34
C GLN A 18 -6.16 -20.46 0.80
N LEU A 19 -6.94 -19.38 0.59
CA LEU A 19 -7.25 -18.37 1.59
C LEU A 19 -8.75 -18.07 1.58
N ASP A 20 -9.33 -17.98 2.77
CA ASP A 20 -10.74 -17.62 2.95
C ASP A 20 -10.98 -16.11 2.80
N LEU A 21 -10.05 -15.30 3.32
CA LEU A 21 -10.09 -13.84 3.28
C LEU A 21 -8.69 -13.22 3.29
N ILE A 22 -8.60 -11.96 2.91
CA ILE A 22 -7.40 -11.11 3.04
C ILE A 22 -7.75 -9.89 3.88
N CYS A 23 -7.18 -9.83 5.08
CA CYS A 23 -7.25 -8.68 5.98
C CYS A 23 -5.82 -8.13 6.17
N ALA A 24 -5.46 -7.15 5.34
CA ALA A 24 -4.12 -6.54 5.26
C ALA A 24 -4.21 -5.21 4.47
N THR A 25 -3.10 -4.68 3.94
CA THR A 25 -3.09 -3.48 3.09
C THR A 25 -3.66 -3.74 1.68
N TYR A 26 -4.93 -4.17 1.58
CA TYR A 26 -5.59 -4.47 0.31
C TYR A 26 -6.53 -3.35 -0.13
N THR A 27 -6.01 -2.48 -1.00
CA THR A 27 -6.78 -1.36 -1.55
C THR A 27 -7.98 -1.85 -2.35
N ILE A 28 -9.14 -1.31 -2.02
CA ILE A 28 -10.37 -1.47 -2.77
C ILE A 28 -10.22 -0.71 -4.10
N THR A 29 -10.46 -1.39 -5.22
CA THR A 29 -10.56 -0.76 -6.54
C THR A 29 -11.70 -1.37 -7.33
N ASP A 30 -12.28 -0.62 -8.28
CA ASP A 30 -13.35 -1.13 -9.14
C ASP A 30 -12.91 -2.36 -9.95
N ASP A 31 -11.64 -2.39 -10.37
CA ASP A 31 -11.08 -3.55 -11.06
C ASP A 31 -10.97 -4.77 -10.15
N ARG A 32 -10.53 -4.59 -8.89
CA ARG A 32 -10.46 -5.69 -7.92
C ARG A 32 -11.85 -6.20 -7.53
N LYS A 33 -12.84 -5.32 -7.43
CA LYS A 33 -14.27 -5.66 -7.19
C LYS A 33 -14.88 -6.52 -8.30
N LYS A 34 -14.28 -6.57 -9.50
CA LYS A 34 -14.71 -7.50 -10.55
C LYS A 34 -14.40 -8.95 -10.18
N SER A 35 -13.31 -9.19 -9.45
CA SER A 35 -12.81 -10.53 -9.10
C SER A 35 -13.15 -10.98 -7.68
N TRP A 36 -13.17 -10.05 -6.72
CA TRP A 36 -13.35 -10.35 -5.29
C TRP A 36 -14.41 -9.46 -4.68
N ASP A 37 -15.03 -9.93 -3.60
CA ASP A 37 -15.87 -9.09 -2.76
C ASP A 37 -15.00 -8.38 -1.74
N PHE A 38 -15.30 -7.12 -1.49
CA PHE A 38 -14.65 -6.28 -0.48
C PHE A 38 -15.68 -5.78 0.49
N THR A 39 -15.28 -5.67 1.75
CA THR A 39 -16.03 -4.88 2.73
C THR A 39 -16.02 -3.39 2.40
N ASP A 40 -16.86 -2.63 3.10
CA ASP A 40 -16.65 -1.20 3.29
C ASP A 40 -15.22 -0.94 3.83
N PRO A 41 -14.61 0.22 3.52
CA PRO A 41 -13.25 0.49 3.96
C PRO A 41 -13.17 0.61 5.48
N TYR A 42 -12.25 -0.13 6.10
CA TYR A 42 -12.01 -0.03 7.53
C TYR A 42 -10.92 0.98 7.88
N ARG A 43 -10.10 1.40 6.90
CA ARG A 43 -9.05 2.40 7.06
C ARG A 43 -8.64 2.95 5.70
N THR A 44 -8.33 4.24 5.64
CA THR A 44 -7.68 4.87 4.49
C THR A 44 -6.22 5.20 4.84
N ASP A 45 -5.30 4.77 3.99
CA ASP A 45 -3.89 5.17 4.03
C ASP A 45 -3.56 6.03 2.81
N HIS A 46 -2.32 6.49 2.70
CA HIS A 46 -1.84 7.23 1.53
C HIS A 46 -0.50 6.66 1.08
N VAL A 47 -0.18 6.79 -0.20
CA VAL A 47 1.14 6.39 -0.70
C VAL A 47 2.20 7.36 -0.18
N GLY A 48 3.35 6.83 0.20
CA GLY A 48 4.56 7.57 0.51
C GLY A 48 5.73 7.10 -0.35
N ILE A 49 6.82 7.85 -0.28
CA ILE A 49 8.07 7.56 -0.98
C ILE A 49 9.20 7.67 0.05
N LEU A 50 9.83 6.55 0.38
CA LEU A 50 10.96 6.46 1.29
C LEU A 50 12.26 6.62 0.50
N ILE A 51 13.15 7.48 0.97
CA ILE A 51 14.43 7.81 0.36
C ILE A 51 15.54 7.73 1.41
N LYS A 52 16.80 7.67 0.97
CA LYS A 52 17.94 7.94 1.86
C LYS A 52 17.99 9.43 2.20
N LYS A 53 18.28 9.79 3.44
CA LYS A 53 18.32 11.19 3.89
C LYS A 53 19.31 12.00 3.05
N GLY A 54 18.86 13.18 2.65
CA GLY A 54 19.65 14.10 1.82
C GLY A 54 19.85 13.66 0.36
N SER A 55 19.24 12.55 -0.09
CA SER A 55 19.32 12.13 -1.50
C SER A 55 18.37 12.91 -2.42
N MET A 56 17.22 13.33 -1.90
CA MET A 56 16.18 14.08 -2.61
C MET A 56 15.46 15.00 -1.62
N SER A 57 14.83 16.06 -2.15
CA SER A 57 14.13 17.06 -1.35
C SER A 57 12.72 17.38 -1.87
N SER A 58 12.44 17.07 -3.13
CA SER A 58 11.13 17.30 -3.74
C SER A 58 10.72 16.19 -4.70
N MET A 59 9.42 16.10 -5.00
CA MET A 59 8.88 15.22 -6.05
C MET A 59 9.49 15.52 -7.43
N ALA A 60 10.00 16.74 -7.66
CA ALA A 60 10.69 17.08 -8.89
C ALA A 60 12.03 16.33 -9.06
N ASP A 61 12.65 15.93 -7.95
CA ASP A 61 13.93 15.19 -7.96
C ASP A 61 13.75 13.73 -8.41
N LEU A 62 12.51 13.26 -8.60
CA LEU A 62 12.19 11.91 -9.09
C LEU A 62 12.44 11.75 -10.60
N ASP A 63 12.76 12.82 -11.34
CA ASP A 63 13.00 12.71 -12.78
C ASP A 63 14.21 11.80 -13.08
N GLY A 64 13.98 10.78 -13.91
CA GLY A 64 14.99 9.77 -14.24
C GLY A 64 15.40 8.86 -13.07
N LYS A 65 14.76 8.96 -11.91
CA LYS A 65 15.06 8.14 -10.72
C LYS A 65 14.38 6.79 -10.77
N HIS A 66 15.02 5.81 -10.14
CA HIS A 66 14.47 4.47 -10.00
C HIS A 66 13.65 4.35 -8.71
N ILE A 67 12.36 4.08 -8.84
CA ILE A 67 11.43 3.86 -7.73
C ILE A 67 11.09 2.38 -7.66
N GLY A 68 11.49 1.73 -6.57
CA GLY A 68 11.07 0.38 -6.25
C GLY A 68 9.63 0.33 -5.74
N VAL A 69 8.84 -0.57 -6.33
CA VAL A 69 7.44 -0.84 -5.97
C VAL A 69 7.19 -2.34 -5.93
N SER A 70 6.18 -2.79 -5.18
CA SER A 70 5.83 -4.22 -5.17
C SER A 70 4.98 -4.61 -6.38
N GLN A 71 5.27 -5.76 -6.98
CA GLN A 71 4.47 -6.33 -8.07
C GLN A 71 3.01 -6.52 -7.64
N GLY A 72 2.07 -6.08 -8.47
CA GLY A 72 0.62 -6.18 -8.19
C GLY A 72 0.07 -5.13 -7.21
N SER A 73 0.91 -4.20 -6.73
CA SER A 73 0.46 -3.05 -5.94
C SER A 73 -0.17 -1.96 -6.83
N THR A 74 -0.91 -1.06 -6.20
CA THR A 74 -1.52 0.14 -6.80
C THR A 74 -0.56 1.34 -6.83
N THR A 75 0.61 1.22 -6.17
CA THR A 75 1.53 2.31 -5.85
C THR A 75 2.08 3.02 -7.09
N LYS A 76 2.50 2.27 -8.12
CA LYS A 76 2.99 2.84 -9.39
C LYS A 76 1.97 3.74 -10.06
N GLY A 77 0.71 3.28 -10.12
CA GLY A 77 -0.40 4.05 -10.68
C GLY A 77 -0.69 5.30 -9.87
N ALA A 78 -0.67 5.19 -8.53
CA ALA A 78 -0.88 6.32 -7.63
C ALA A 78 0.19 7.42 -7.78
N ILE A 79 1.48 7.05 -7.89
CA ILE A 79 2.56 8.00 -8.14
C ILE A 79 2.39 8.67 -9.50
N THR A 80 2.18 7.88 -10.56
CA THR A 80 2.01 8.41 -11.92
C THR A 80 0.86 9.43 -11.98
N LYS A 81 -0.26 9.12 -11.32
CA LYS A 81 -1.40 10.02 -11.22
C LYS A 81 -1.06 11.28 -10.43
N MET A 82 -0.42 11.16 -9.27
CA MET A 82 -0.03 12.31 -8.45
C MET A 82 0.88 13.27 -9.23
N LEU A 83 1.87 12.75 -9.95
CA LEU A 83 2.80 13.56 -10.73
C LEU A 83 2.06 14.35 -11.82
N ALA A 84 1.15 13.69 -12.54
CA ALA A 84 0.33 14.31 -13.58
C ALA A 84 -0.64 15.36 -13.01
N ASP A 85 -1.38 15.03 -11.95
CA ASP A 85 -2.39 15.91 -11.34
C ASP A 85 -1.77 17.19 -10.77
N ASN A 86 -0.51 17.13 -10.31
CA ASN A 86 0.22 18.28 -9.78
C ASN A 86 1.13 18.97 -10.80
N GLY A 87 1.11 18.56 -12.08
CA GLY A 87 1.86 19.21 -13.15
C GLY A 87 3.37 19.01 -13.10
N PHE A 88 3.86 17.98 -12.39
CA PHE A 88 5.28 17.65 -12.40
C PHE A 88 5.68 17.08 -13.76
N SER A 89 6.61 17.75 -14.44
CA SER A 89 7.22 17.25 -15.68
C SER A 89 8.39 16.32 -15.36
N VAL A 90 8.10 15.21 -14.68
CA VAL A 90 9.10 14.21 -14.24
C VAL A 90 8.74 12.82 -14.72
N THR A 91 9.76 12.03 -15.06
CA THR A 91 9.61 10.68 -15.61
C THR A 91 10.48 9.68 -14.83
N PRO A 92 10.04 9.26 -13.63
CA PRO A 92 10.72 8.19 -12.91
C PRO A 92 10.61 6.85 -13.65
N GLN A 93 11.59 5.98 -13.42
CA GLN A 93 11.53 4.56 -13.78
C GLN A 93 10.99 3.76 -12.59
N PHE A 94 10.27 2.69 -12.87
CA PHE A 94 9.70 1.81 -11.83
C PHE A 94 10.29 0.42 -11.91
N ASP A 95 10.89 -0.01 -10.82
CA ASP A 95 11.46 -1.34 -10.67
C ASP A 95 10.52 -2.17 -9.78
N GLU A 96 10.04 -3.30 -10.30
CA GLU A 96 9.01 -4.10 -9.62
C GLU A 96 9.60 -5.32 -8.89
N TYR A 97 9.44 -5.34 -7.57
CA TYR A 97 10.00 -6.35 -6.68
C TYR A 97 8.93 -7.32 -6.14
N PRO A 98 9.33 -8.55 -5.76
CA PRO A 98 8.38 -9.56 -5.27
C PRO A 98 7.79 -9.23 -3.89
N ASP A 99 8.53 -8.52 -3.04
CA ASP A 99 8.16 -8.23 -1.64
C ASP A 99 8.80 -6.93 -1.14
N TYR A 100 8.33 -6.41 0.01
CA TYR A 100 8.83 -5.16 0.58
C TYR A 100 10.27 -5.23 1.11
N PRO A 101 10.71 -6.32 1.78
CA PRO A 101 12.09 -6.45 2.24
C PRO A 101 13.13 -6.38 1.10
N SER A 102 12.83 -6.94 -0.07
CA SER A 102 13.72 -6.86 -1.24
C SER A 102 13.80 -5.44 -1.81
N ILE A 103 12.70 -4.66 -1.80
CA ILE A 103 12.74 -3.24 -2.19
C ILE A 103 13.61 -2.45 -1.22
N ASN A 104 13.40 -2.62 0.09
CA ASN A 104 14.22 -1.92 1.09
C ASN A 104 15.71 -2.28 0.95
N SER A 105 16.01 -3.56 0.72
CA SER A 105 17.39 -4.02 0.51
C SER A 105 18.02 -3.41 -0.75
N ALA A 106 17.24 -3.24 -1.82
CA ALA A 106 17.68 -2.57 -3.05
C ALA A 106 17.95 -1.07 -2.81
N LEU A 107 17.11 -0.40 -2.02
CA LEU A 107 17.34 0.99 -1.61
C LEU A 107 18.62 1.12 -0.78
N ASP A 108 18.80 0.24 0.20
CA ASP A 108 19.99 0.18 1.06
C ASP A 108 21.27 -0.06 0.23
N ALA A 109 21.20 -0.93 -0.79
CA ALA A 109 22.28 -1.18 -1.74
C ALA A 109 22.50 -0.05 -2.78
N GLY A 110 21.58 0.92 -2.88
CA GLY A 110 21.65 2.00 -3.87
C GLY A 110 21.35 1.54 -5.31
N GLN A 111 20.63 0.43 -5.46
CA GLN A 111 20.17 -0.07 -6.76
C GLN A 111 18.94 0.68 -7.26
N ILE A 112 18.15 1.23 -6.34
CA ILE A 112 17.03 2.14 -6.57
C ILE A 112 17.25 3.40 -5.75
N ASP A 113 16.66 4.51 -6.19
CA ASP A 113 16.75 5.80 -5.51
C ASP A 113 15.66 5.98 -4.45
N ALA A 114 14.51 5.32 -4.62
CA ALA A 114 13.37 5.43 -3.73
C ALA A 114 12.60 4.11 -3.58
N PHE A 115 12.00 3.88 -2.41
CA PHE A 115 11.03 2.83 -2.15
C PHE A 115 9.65 3.46 -1.92
N ALA A 116 8.69 3.18 -2.80
CA ALA A 116 7.32 3.62 -2.59
C ALA A 116 6.37 2.50 -2.14
N MET A 117 5.52 2.85 -1.16
CA MET A 117 4.42 2.06 -0.63
C MET A 117 3.55 2.96 0.27
N ASP A 118 2.41 2.47 0.74
CA ASP A 118 1.57 3.07 1.76
C ASP A 118 2.36 3.52 3.00
N ARG A 119 2.10 4.74 3.47
CA ARG A 119 2.91 5.48 4.47
C ARG A 119 3.00 4.75 5.80
N SER A 120 1.90 4.15 6.27
CA SER A 120 1.91 3.40 7.54
C SER A 120 2.90 2.24 7.52
N THR A 121 3.05 1.56 6.37
CA THR A 121 4.00 0.46 6.22
C THR A 121 5.42 0.99 6.04
N LEU A 122 5.61 2.04 5.23
CA LEU A 122 6.93 2.67 5.06
C LEU A 122 7.53 3.19 6.36
N LYS A 123 6.70 3.62 7.31
CA LYS A 123 7.17 4.04 8.65
C LYS A 123 8.01 2.96 9.34
N THR A 124 7.70 1.68 9.13
CA THR A 124 8.47 0.55 9.70
C THR A 124 9.87 0.40 9.09
N TYR A 125 10.11 1.02 7.92
CA TYR A 125 11.39 1.04 7.22
C TYR A 125 12.16 2.36 7.40
N THR A 126 11.59 3.35 8.10
CA THR A 126 12.31 4.58 8.43
C THR A 126 13.40 4.31 9.47
N THR A 127 14.54 4.96 9.30
CA THR A 127 15.75 4.77 10.11
C THR A 127 16.46 6.12 10.28
N ASP A 128 17.58 6.15 11.00
CA ASP A 128 18.38 7.38 11.15
C ASP A 128 18.92 7.91 9.81
N ASP A 129 18.99 7.07 8.77
CA ASP A 129 19.48 7.37 7.43
C ASP A 129 18.40 7.32 6.32
N LYS A 130 17.13 7.03 6.64
CA LYS A 130 16.01 7.00 5.68
C LYS A 130 14.82 7.84 6.15
N GLU A 131 14.21 8.57 5.22
CA GLU A 131 13.07 9.45 5.49
C GLU A 131 12.03 9.42 4.37
N LEU A 132 10.81 9.84 4.69
CA LEU A 132 9.78 10.04 3.66
C LEU A 132 10.09 11.34 2.90
N LEU A 133 10.05 11.28 1.57
CA LEU A 133 10.12 12.44 0.69
C LEU A 133 8.79 13.21 0.77
N GLN A 134 8.87 14.51 1.12
CA GLN A 134 7.73 15.42 1.23
C GLN A 134 6.51 14.80 1.95
N PRO A 135 6.66 14.39 3.23
CA PRO A 135 5.61 13.69 3.97
C PRO A 135 4.33 14.52 4.14
N GLU A 136 4.37 15.83 3.91
CA GLU A 136 3.22 16.72 3.88
C GLU A 136 2.32 16.56 2.64
N ILE A 137 2.81 15.94 1.57
CA ILE A 137 2.03 15.67 0.36
C ILE A 137 1.28 14.35 0.53
N GLU A 138 -0.02 14.44 0.75
CA GLU A 138 -0.92 13.29 0.76
C GLU A 138 -1.44 13.01 -0.65
N PHE A 139 -1.17 11.80 -1.13
CA PHE A 139 -1.63 11.39 -2.46
C PHE A 139 -1.93 9.89 -2.50
N GLY A 140 -2.68 9.50 -3.52
CA GLY A 140 -3.00 8.10 -3.76
C GLY A 140 -3.67 7.47 -2.54
N ALA A 141 -4.82 8.00 -2.12
CA ALA A 141 -5.61 7.40 -1.04
C ALA A 141 -5.81 5.89 -1.28
N GLN A 142 -5.57 5.09 -0.25
CA GLN A 142 -5.66 3.64 -0.26
C GLN A 142 -6.72 3.20 0.75
N ASP A 143 -7.95 3.07 0.27
CA ASP A 143 -9.05 2.53 1.06
C ASP A 143 -8.87 1.02 1.23
N TYR A 144 -8.52 0.57 2.43
CA TYR A 144 -8.35 -0.86 2.72
C TYR A 144 -9.69 -1.50 3.07
N GLY A 145 -9.98 -2.62 2.42
CA GLY A 145 -11.10 -3.49 2.73
C GLY A 145 -10.63 -4.92 2.91
N ILE A 146 -11.43 -5.71 3.62
CA ILE A 146 -11.18 -7.15 3.70
C ILE A 146 -11.73 -7.80 2.43
N ALA A 147 -10.87 -8.53 1.71
CA ALA A 147 -11.28 -9.21 0.49
C ALA A 147 -11.65 -10.67 0.76
N THR A 148 -12.70 -11.15 0.11
CA THR A 148 -13.16 -12.55 0.14
C THR A 148 -13.38 -13.05 -1.28
N LYS A 149 -13.52 -14.38 -1.44
CA LYS A 149 -13.95 -14.95 -2.71
C LYS A 149 -15.32 -14.40 -3.09
N LYS A 150 -15.49 -14.01 -4.35
CA LYS A 150 -16.71 -13.37 -4.82
C LYS A 150 -17.94 -14.27 -4.64
N GLY A 151 -18.97 -13.73 -4.00
CA GLY A 151 -20.24 -14.36 -3.73
C GLY A 151 -20.19 -15.47 -2.68
N CYS A 152 -19.19 -15.51 -1.80
CA CYS A 152 -19.13 -16.53 -0.74
C CYS A 152 -19.87 -16.08 0.52
N ASP A 153 -20.33 -17.06 1.31
CA ASP A 153 -21.10 -16.81 2.54
C ASP A 153 -20.32 -15.98 3.58
N LEU A 154 -18.98 -15.99 3.50
CA LEU A 154 -18.12 -15.24 4.41
C LEU A 154 -18.15 -13.73 4.14
N SER A 155 -18.52 -13.29 2.94
CA SER A 155 -18.53 -11.87 2.57
C SER A 155 -19.47 -11.05 3.45
N GLU A 156 -20.70 -11.53 3.66
CA GLU A 156 -21.70 -10.84 4.50
C GLU A 156 -21.29 -10.80 5.98
N VAL A 157 -20.73 -11.90 6.48
CA VAL A 157 -20.24 -11.99 7.88
C VAL A 157 -19.09 -11.02 8.10
N THR A 158 -18.14 -10.97 7.16
CA THR A 158 -16.97 -10.10 7.24
C THR A 158 -17.38 -8.63 7.19
N GLU A 159 -18.32 -8.29 6.31
CA GLU A 159 -18.87 -6.94 6.19
C GLU A 159 -19.58 -6.49 7.47
N ALA A 160 -20.38 -7.37 8.09
CA ALA A 160 -21.06 -7.06 9.34
C ALA A 160 -20.06 -6.78 10.48
N VAL A 161 -18.96 -7.53 10.57
CA VAL A 161 -17.91 -7.30 11.55
C VAL A 161 -17.18 -5.98 11.28
N VAL A 162 -16.83 -5.69 10.03
CA VAL A 162 -16.17 -4.41 9.66
C VAL A 162 -17.05 -3.22 10.04
N LYS A 163 -18.36 -3.29 9.80
CA LYS A 163 -19.32 -2.25 10.21
C LYS A 163 -19.39 -2.06 11.73
N ASP A 164 -19.38 -3.15 12.49
CA ASP A 164 -19.37 -3.07 13.96
C ASP A 164 -18.11 -2.36 14.46
N VAL A 165 -16.92 -2.84 14.07
CA VAL A 165 -15.65 -2.30 14.58
C VAL A 165 -15.32 -0.89 14.10
N THR A 166 -15.84 -0.48 12.94
CA THR A 166 -15.72 0.90 12.44
C THR A 166 -16.70 1.86 13.11
N SER A 167 -17.88 1.39 13.53
CA SER A 167 -18.89 2.24 14.17
C SER A 167 -18.74 2.35 15.69
N ASN A 168 -18.07 1.39 16.34
CA ASN A 168 -17.95 1.33 17.79
C ASN A 168 -16.67 1.97 18.36
N GLY A 169 -15.82 2.56 17.51
CA GLY A 169 -14.59 3.26 17.90
C GLY A 169 -13.36 2.37 18.07
N TRP A 170 -13.49 1.05 17.92
CA TRP A 170 -12.37 0.12 18.06
C TRP A 170 -11.23 0.42 17.08
N ILE A 171 -11.54 0.71 15.81
CA ILE A 171 -10.52 1.07 14.80
C ILE A 171 -9.71 2.30 15.23
N ASP A 172 -10.36 3.34 15.78
CA ASP A 172 -9.67 4.55 16.24
C ASP A 172 -8.72 4.28 17.42
N GLU A 173 -9.10 3.35 18.30
CA GLU A 173 -8.26 2.89 19.41
C GLU A 173 -7.04 2.10 18.91
N GLU A 174 -7.22 1.23 17.93
CA GLU A 174 -6.13 0.47 17.32
C GLU A 174 -5.16 1.39 16.56
N ILE A 175 -5.66 2.37 15.82
CA ILE A 175 -4.82 3.36 15.13
C ILE A 175 -3.89 4.07 16.13
N LYS A 176 -4.40 4.46 17.30
CA LYS A 176 -3.60 5.08 18.37
C LYS A 176 -2.62 4.08 18.99
N THR A 177 -3.08 2.88 19.29
CA THR A 177 -2.28 1.82 19.93
C THR A 177 -1.05 1.47 19.10
N TRP A 178 -1.22 1.35 17.79
CA TRP A 178 -0.15 1.00 16.85
C TRP A 178 0.58 2.23 16.29
N GLY A 179 0.16 3.44 16.65
CA GLY A 179 0.76 4.69 16.18
C GLY A 179 0.76 4.80 14.66
N LEU A 180 -0.32 4.35 14.02
CA LEU A 180 -0.47 4.41 12.56
C LEU A 180 -0.65 5.87 12.13
N LEU A 181 -0.02 6.24 11.00
CA LEU A 181 -0.09 7.59 10.43
C LEU A 181 -1.48 7.94 9.90
#